data_AF-A0A5P8LX64-F1
#
_entry.id   AF-A0A5P8LX64-F1
#
_cell.length_a   1.000
_cell.length_b   1.000
_cell.length_c   1.000
_cell.angle_alpha   90.00
_cell.angle_beta   90.00
_cell.angle_gamma   90.00
#
_symmetry.space_group_name_H-M   'P 1'
#
loop_
_entity.id
_entity.type
_entity.pdbx_description
1 polymer ?
#
loop_
_entity_poly.entity_id
_entity_poly.type
_entity_poly.pdbx_seq_one_letter_code
_entity_poly.pdbx_strand_id
1 'polypeptide(L)'
;MAVHTTPPDGWHRVRATHRDRKYSSATPVVYEHDDSGRRVEVVPTLVRAPGDGQEWQVRELFNGRSLVLDSAPDRAAAAAIAMEAMRGH
;
A
#
# COMPACT_ATOMS: atom_id res chain seq x y z
N MET A 1 4.62 4.51 -16.49
CA MET A 1 5.95 4.68 -15.83
C MET A 1 5.85 4.11 -14.43
N ALA A 2 6.69 3.14 -14.06
CA ALA A 2 6.74 2.65 -12.68
C ALA A 2 7.50 3.68 -11.85
N VAL A 3 6.83 4.33 -10.91
CA VAL A 3 7.47 5.22 -9.94
C VAL A 3 8.36 4.34 -9.06
N HIS A 4 9.66 4.32 -9.36
CA HIS A 4 10.66 3.69 -8.50
C HIS A 4 11.00 4.67 -7.38
N THR A 5 10.13 4.70 -6.36
CA THR A 5 10.43 5.32 -5.08
C THR A 5 11.24 4.32 -4.26
N THR A 6 12.50 4.64 -4.02
CA THR A 6 13.34 3.88 -3.08
C THR A 6 12.73 3.99 -1.69
N PRO A 7 12.40 2.88 -1.02
CA PRO A 7 11.89 2.91 0.34
C PRO A 7 12.95 3.44 1.33
N PRO A 8 12.54 3.95 2.50
CA PRO A 8 13.47 4.36 3.57
C PRO A 8 14.32 3.20 4.10
N ASP A 9 15.39 3.50 4.85
CA ASP A 9 16.23 2.48 5.49
C ASP A 9 15.41 1.50 6.34
N GLY A 10 15.78 0.22 6.28
CA GLY A 10 15.07 -0.87 6.97
C GLY A 10 13.76 -1.30 6.30
N TRP A 11 13.33 -0.64 5.23
CA TRP A 11 12.17 -1.02 4.43
C TRP A 11 12.58 -1.53 3.05
N HIS A 12 11.90 -2.57 2.58
CA HIS A 12 12.08 -3.06 1.22
C HIS A 12 10.73 -3.34 0.55
N ARG A 13 10.70 -3.12 -0.76
CA ARG A 13 9.49 -3.38 -1.55
C ARG A 13 9.38 -4.88 -1.84
N VAL A 14 8.27 -5.48 -1.46
CA VAL A 14 7.97 -6.87 -1.78
C VAL A 14 6.93 -6.99 -2.89
N ARG A 15 7.03 -8.09 -3.65
CA ARG A 15 6.06 -8.39 -4.70
C ARG A 15 4.77 -8.87 -4.03
N ALA A 16 3.74 -8.05 -4.06
CA ALA A 16 2.43 -8.50 -3.61
C ALA A 16 1.99 -9.70 -4.47
N THR A 17 1.75 -10.85 -3.85
CA THR A 17 1.14 -11.98 -4.54
C THR A 17 -0.30 -11.59 -4.85
N HIS A 18 -0.68 -11.71 -6.12
CA HIS A 18 -1.98 -11.38 -6.69
C HIS A 18 -3.12 -12.31 -6.19
N ARG A 19 -2.98 -12.86 -4.97
CA ARG A 19 -3.84 -13.87 -4.39
C ARG A 19 -5.10 -13.27 -3.76
N ASP A 20 -5.13 -11.98 -3.49
CA ASP A 20 -6.35 -11.26 -3.18
C ASP A 20 -7.13 -10.98 -4.47
N ARG A 21 -7.92 -11.98 -4.90
CA ARG A 21 -8.91 -11.87 -5.99
C ARG A 21 -9.91 -10.71 -5.82
N LYS A 22 -9.91 -10.05 -4.67
CA LYS A 22 -10.73 -8.88 -4.35
C LYS A 22 -10.33 -7.64 -5.15
N TYR A 23 -9.07 -7.52 -5.56
CA TYR A 23 -8.60 -6.34 -6.31
C TYR A 23 -8.70 -6.62 -7.81
N SER A 24 -9.82 -6.21 -8.40
CA SER A 24 -10.26 -6.63 -9.74
C SER A 24 -9.37 -6.18 -10.92
N SER A 25 -8.37 -5.32 -10.71
CA SER A 25 -7.65 -4.72 -11.84
C SER A 25 -6.28 -4.09 -11.55
N ALA A 26 -5.86 -3.95 -10.28
CA ALA A 26 -4.61 -3.25 -9.97
C ALA A 26 -3.76 -4.00 -8.93
N THR A 27 -2.49 -4.21 -9.28
CA THR A 27 -1.49 -4.85 -8.42
C THR A 27 -1.14 -3.93 -7.24
N PRO A 28 -1.31 -4.38 -5.99
CA PRO A 28 -0.95 -3.58 -4.83
C PRO A 28 0.56 -3.35 -4.72
N VAL A 29 0.94 -2.33 -3.97
CA VAL A 29 2.34 -2.05 -3.60
C VAL A 29 2.51 -2.38 -2.13
N VAL A 30 3.59 -3.08 -1.80
CA VAL A 30 3.81 -3.54 -0.43
C VAL A 30 5.26 -3.26 -0.06
N TYR A 31 5.45 -2.73 1.14
CA TYR A 31 6.73 -2.52 1.78
C TYR A 31 6.75 -3.33 3.08
N GLU A 32 7.82 -4.08 3.31
CA GLU A 32 8.06 -4.82 4.54
C GLU A 32 9.28 -4.25 5.24
N HIS A 33 9.21 -4.17 6.57
CA HIS A 33 10.31 -3.73 7.40
C HIS A 33 11.11 -4.93 7.92
N ASP A 34 12.43 -4.89 7.78
CA ASP A 34 13.33 -6.04 7.94
C ASP A 34 13.19 -6.76 9.30
N ASP A 35 13.11 -6.00 10.40
CA ASP A 35 13.20 -6.58 11.76
C ASP A 35 11.94 -6.50 12.63
N SER A 36 10.84 -5.91 12.13
CA SER A 36 9.67 -5.59 12.99
C SER A 36 8.41 -6.38 12.66
N GLY A 37 8.39 -7.13 11.54
CA GLY A 37 7.16 -7.76 11.05
C GLY A 37 6.08 -6.73 10.68
N ARG A 38 6.45 -5.45 10.54
CA ARG A 38 5.59 -4.39 10.05
C ARG A 38 5.58 -4.38 8.54
N ARG A 39 4.42 -4.07 7.98
CA ARG A 39 4.19 -4.04 6.55
C ARG A 39 3.25 -2.90 6.19
N VAL A 40 3.64 -2.07 5.24
CA VAL A 40 2.78 -1.01 4.69
C VAL A 40 2.31 -1.44 3.31
N GLU A 41 1.01 -1.41 3.08
CA GLU A 41 0.38 -1.80 1.83
C GLU A 41 -0.39 -0.64 1.22
N VAL A 42 -0.23 -0.46 -0.08
CA VAL A 42 -0.97 0.45 -0.93
C VAL A 42 -1.86 -0.40 -1.83
N VAL A 43 -3.15 -0.44 -1.50
CA VAL A 43 -4.13 -1.35 -2.11
C VAL A 43 -5.27 -0.55 -2.73
N PRO A 44 -5.78 -0.93 -3.93
CA PRO A 44 -6.95 -0.28 -4.48
C PRO A 44 -8.17 -0.60 -3.61
N THR A 45 -9.02 0.39 -3.34
CA THR A 45 -10.28 0.18 -2.63
C THR A 45 -11.24 -0.62 -3.55
N LEU A 46 -12.09 -1.47 -2.96
CA LEU A 46 -13.11 -2.20 -3.72
C LEU A 46 -14.07 -1.20 -4.36
N VAL A 47 -14.07 -1.13 -5.70
CA VAL A 47 -15.07 -0.38 -6.47
C VAL A 47 -16.45 -0.97 -6.18
N ARG A 48 -17.31 -0.21 -5.49
CA ARG A 48 -18.64 -0.68 -5.07
C ARG A 48 -19.69 -0.52 -6.17
N ALA A 49 -19.56 0.53 -6.98
CA ALA A 49 -20.43 0.78 -8.12
C ALA A 49 -19.65 1.16 -9.39
N PRO A 50 -20.16 0.84 -10.59
CA PRO A 50 -19.61 1.38 -11.84
C PRO A 50 -19.70 2.91 -11.82
N GLY A 51 -18.56 3.60 -11.83
CA GLY A 51 -18.49 5.06 -11.75
C GLY A 51 -17.85 5.59 -10.47
N ASP A 52 -17.71 4.76 -9.43
CA ASP A 52 -16.83 5.10 -8.31
C ASP A 52 -15.39 5.16 -8.82
N GLY A 53 -14.73 6.31 -8.62
CA GLY A 53 -13.31 6.45 -8.91
C GLY A 53 -12.49 5.40 -8.16
N GLN A 54 -11.41 4.92 -8.77
CA GLN A 54 -10.50 4.00 -8.08
C GLN A 54 -9.72 4.76 -7.02
N GLU A 55 -10.10 4.60 -5.77
CA GLU A 55 -9.31 5.07 -4.63
C GLU A 55 -8.24 4.04 -4.25
N TRP A 56 -7.16 4.51 -3.65
CA TRP A 56 -6.02 3.74 -3.18
C TRP A 56 -5.83 3.96 -1.68
N GLN A 57 -5.98 2.90 -0.92
CA GLN A 57 -5.85 2.91 0.53
C GLN A 57 -4.41 2.56 0.95
N VAL A 58 -3.87 3.30 1.91
CA VAL A 58 -2.62 2.99 2.60
C VAL A 58 -2.97 2.35 3.94
N ARG A 59 -2.46 1.14 4.18
CA ARG A 59 -2.68 0.43 5.45
C ARG A 59 -1.39 -0.13 6.00
N GLU A 60 -1.27 -0.08 7.31
CA GLU A 60 -0.23 -0.77 8.04
C GLU A 60 -0.76 -2.12 8.54
N LEU A 61 0.10 -3.14 8.47
CA LEU A 61 -0.06 -4.41 9.12
C LEU A 61 1.06 -4.58 10.15
N PHE A 62 0.67 -4.91 11.37
CA PHE A 62 1.59 -5.22 12.45
C PHE A 62 0.99 -6.28 13.36
N ASN A 63 1.71 -7.38 13.61
CA ASN A 63 1.27 -8.49 14.47
C ASN A 63 -0.15 -9.01 14.12
N GLY A 64 -0.47 -9.12 12.82
CA GLY A 64 -1.77 -9.61 12.34
C GLY A 64 -2.93 -8.62 12.47
N ARG A 65 -2.69 -7.40 12.97
CA ARG A 65 -3.67 -6.30 12.94
C ARG A 65 -3.45 -5.46 11.70
N SER A 66 -4.53 -4.95 11.13
CA SER A 66 -4.48 -3.98 10.03
C SER A 66 -5.09 -2.65 10.48
N LEU A 67 -4.38 -1.56 10.23
CA LEU A 67 -4.81 -0.19 10.45
C LEU A 67 -4.79 0.57 9.13
N VAL A 68 -5.88 1.26 8.81
CA VAL A 68 -5.91 2.19 7.68
C VAL A 68 -5.22 3.48 8.10
N LEU A 69 -4.15 3.85 7.41
CA LEU A 69 -3.42 5.09 7.66
C LEU A 69 -4.06 6.26 6.91
N ASP A 70 -4.34 6.07 5.62
CA ASP A 70 -4.93 7.09 4.76
C ASP A 70 -5.48 6.49 3.44
N SER A 71 -6.02 7.34 2.58
CA SER A 71 -6.51 7.03 1.23
C SER A 71 -6.19 8.16 0.25
N ALA A 72 -5.93 7.81 -1.02
CA ALA A 72 -5.69 8.78 -2.07
C ALA A 72 -6.43 8.40 -3.38
N PRO A 73 -6.75 9.38 -4.24
CA PRO A 73 -7.46 9.11 -5.51
C PRO A 73 -6.59 8.40 -6.56
N ASP A 74 -5.27 8.31 -6.35
CA ASP A 74 -4.35 7.64 -7.27
C ASP A 74 -3.19 6.95 -6.55
N ARG A 75 -2.56 6.04 -7.28
CA ARG A 75 -1.46 5.20 -6.77
C ARG A 75 -0.22 5.99 -6.37
N ALA A 76 0.10 7.07 -7.08
CA ALA A 76 1.32 7.83 -6.81
C ALA A 76 1.18 8.63 -5.52
N ALA A 77 0.02 9.27 -5.32
CA ALA A 77 -0.30 9.96 -4.07
C ALA A 77 -0.31 8.98 -2.88
N ALA A 78 -0.95 7.81 -3.02
CA ALA A 78 -0.97 6.81 -1.96
C ALA A 78 0.45 6.24 -1.66
N ALA A 79 1.30 6.10 -2.67
CA ALA A 79 2.70 5.70 -2.47
C ALA A 79 3.51 6.77 -1.72
N ALA A 80 3.28 8.06 -1.98
CA ALA A 80 3.92 9.14 -1.25
C ALA A 80 3.50 9.13 0.24
N ILE A 81 2.22 8.95 0.52
CA ILE A 81 1.72 8.80 1.90
C ILE A 81 2.37 7.60 2.60
N ALA A 82 2.46 6.45 1.91
CA ALA A 82 3.13 5.28 2.46
C ALA A 82 4.61 5.57 2.81
N MET A 83 5.30 6.34 1.98
CA MET A 83 6.70 6.73 2.23
C MET A 83 6.84 7.60 3.46
N GLU A 84 5.95 8.58 3.65
CA GLU A 84 5.95 9.44 4.83
C GLU A 84 5.59 8.64 6.09
N ALA A 85 4.62 7.73 6.01
CA ALA A 85 4.27 6.83 7.11
C ALA A 85 5.47 5.98 7.54
N MET A 86 6.23 5.42 6.59
CA MET A 86 7.42 4.61 6.88
C MET A 86 8.55 5.41 7.56
N ARG A 87 8.64 6.73 7.34
CA ARG A 87 9.67 7.62 7.92
C ARG A 87 9.34 8.10 9.34
N GLY A 88 8.07 8.10 9.73
CA GLY A 88 7.61 8.54 11.05
C GLY A 88 7.85 7.52 12.18
N HIS A 89 8.61 6.46 11.91
CA HIS A 89 8.77 5.28 12.75
C HIS A 89 10.23 4.91 12.92
#